data_AF-A0A813KVH0-F1
#
_entry.id   AF-A0A813KVH0-F1
#
_cell.length_a   1.000
_cell.length_b   1.000
_cell.length_c   1.000
_cell.angle_alpha   90.00
_cell.angle_beta   90.00
_cell.angle_gamma   90.00
#
_symmetry.space_group_name_H-M   'P 1'
#
loop_
_entity.id
_entity.type
_entity.pdbx_description
1 polymer ?
#
loop_
_entity_poly.entity_id
_entity_poly.type
_entity_poly.pdbx_seq_one_letter_code
_entity_poly.pdbx_strand_id
1 'polypeptide(L)'
;MGLSKRMGAEIANVVSFLGLGTSLFTIILGLVYVWYHPPSFKLMWDECGWTDPDEYTLWVDCNASWTSSWGLTGLPKFVPLLMGITGSVMHRPVLLQVMGFPKNFLQYGIWLIVQGIFANFGYDGKLGVINGWLSIFLGFTCVVCQVFGLKTDRMLELTGESALNCANTKAADSNENADEDVKDHTALAIISCFFFPPTGIFALLASRQAAAANKSGDRLAARKSRGRAITLMQFSLALGVIVIGSSTIISVTNGKVAPPAAVEDYEDYDFGDDDGDGDVA
;
A
#
# COMPACT_ATOMS: atom_id res chain seq x y z
N MET A 1 4.73 -18.92 -27.51
CA MET A 1 5.57 -18.22 -26.50
C MET A 1 5.00 -16.86 -26.05
N GLY A 2 4.04 -16.22 -26.75
CA GLY A 2 3.47 -14.91 -26.38
C GLY A 2 2.59 -14.90 -25.11
N LEU A 3 1.80 -15.96 -24.89
CA LEU A 3 0.80 -16.03 -23.82
C LEU A 3 1.40 -15.90 -22.39
N SER A 4 2.57 -16.48 -22.16
CA SER A 4 3.26 -16.45 -20.87
C SER A 4 3.83 -15.06 -20.57
N LYS A 5 4.42 -14.39 -21.57
CA LYS A 5 4.98 -13.04 -21.43
C LYS A 5 3.90 -12.01 -21.08
N ARG A 6 2.75 -12.09 -21.75
CA ARG A 6 1.63 -11.16 -21.53
C ARG A 6 1.01 -11.29 -20.15
N MET A 7 0.84 -12.52 -19.67
CA MET A 7 0.36 -12.79 -18.31
C MET A 7 1.35 -12.25 -17.26
N GLY A 8 2.65 -12.41 -17.50
CA GLY A 8 3.69 -11.86 -16.64
C GLY A 8 3.66 -10.34 -16.55
N ALA A 9 3.42 -9.64 -17.67
CA ALA A 9 3.25 -8.19 -17.69
C ALA A 9 2.01 -7.73 -16.92
N GLU A 10 0.88 -8.43 -17.07
CA GLU A 10 -0.36 -8.14 -16.33
C GLU A 10 -0.16 -8.30 -14.81
N ILE A 11 0.50 -9.38 -14.37
CA ILE A 11 0.84 -9.59 -12.95
C ILE A 11 1.77 -8.46 -12.45
N ALA A 12 2.82 -8.14 -13.20
CA ALA A 12 3.74 -7.07 -12.82
C ALA A 12 3.03 -5.71 -12.71
N ASN A 13 2.07 -5.43 -13.59
CA ASN A 13 1.24 -4.22 -13.53
C ASN A 13 0.38 -4.18 -12.25
N VAL A 14 -0.26 -5.30 -11.89
CA VAL A 14 -1.08 -5.40 -10.67
C VAL A 14 -0.21 -5.20 -9.42
N VAL A 15 0.92 -5.90 -9.32
CA VAL A 15 1.85 -5.78 -8.19
C VAL A 15 2.39 -4.35 -8.07
N SER A 16 2.78 -3.73 -9.19
CA SER A 16 3.22 -2.33 -9.20
C SER A 16 2.14 -1.38 -8.67
N PHE A 17 0.88 -1.63 -9.01
CA PHE A 17 -0.24 -0.81 -8.60
C PHE A 17 -0.62 -1.01 -7.12
N LEU A 18 -0.52 -2.23 -6.61
CA LEU A 18 -0.62 -2.49 -5.17
C LEU A 18 0.51 -1.80 -4.39
N GLY A 19 1.74 -1.80 -4.92
CA GLY A 19 2.85 -1.06 -4.33
C GLY A 19 2.65 0.46 -4.33
N LEU A 20 1.96 1.01 -5.33
CA LEU A 20 1.51 2.40 -5.29
C LEU A 20 0.50 2.60 -4.15
N GLY A 21 -0.46 1.69 -4.02
CA GLY A 21 -1.45 1.70 -2.95
C GLY A 21 -0.81 1.75 -1.56
N THR A 22 0.19 0.90 -1.29
CA THR A 22 0.90 0.93 0.00
C THR A 22 1.70 2.20 0.21
N SER A 23 2.28 2.77 -0.84
CA SER A 23 3.00 4.05 -0.78
C SER A 23 2.07 5.22 -0.47
N LEU A 24 0.91 5.28 -1.13
CA LEU A 24 -0.13 6.26 -0.83
C LEU A 24 -0.67 6.11 0.59
N PHE A 25 -0.87 4.88 1.06
CA PHE A 25 -1.25 4.63 2.45
C PHE A 25 -0.16 5.08 3.43
N THR A 26 1.12 4.87 3.10
CA THR A 26 2.27 5.36 3.88
C THR A 26 2.29 6.90 3.94
N ILE A 27 1.91 7.59 2.86
CA ILE A 27 1.72 9.06 2.87
C ILE A 27 0.62 9.46 3.86
N ILE A 28 -0.50 8.76 3.85
CA ILE A 28 -1.62 9.03 4.76
C ILE A 28 -1.17 8.84 6.21
N LEU A 29 -0.51 7.72 6.53
CA LEU A 29 0.10 7.47 7.83
C LEU A 29 1.05 8.62 8.22
N GLY A 30 1.98 8.98 7.33
CA GLY A 30 2.90 10.09 7.57
C GLY A 30 2.21 11.45 7.78
N LEU A 31 1.14 11.75 7.05
CA LEU A 31 0.35 12.96 7.25
C LEU A 31 -0.35 12.94 8.60
N VAL A 32 -0.97 11.81 8.97
CA VAL A 32 -1.61 11.63 10.27
C VAL A 32 -0.58 11.80 11.39
N TYR A 33 0.56 11.11 11.29
CA TYR A 33 1.64 11.18 12.26
C TYR A 33 2.24 12.60 12.41
N VAL A 34 2.40 13.34 11.31
CA VAL A 34 2.95 14.71 11.35
C VAL A 34 1.92 15.73 11.84
N TRP A 35 0.66 15.63 11.42
CA TRP A 35 -0.35 16.68 11.65
C TRP A 35 -1.20 16.42 12.89
N TYR A 36 -1.58 15.18 13.14
CA TYR A 36 -2.41 14.77 14.28
C TYR A 36 -1.58 14.37 15.49
N HIS A 37 -0.47 15.06 15.70
CA HIS A 37 0.33 14.93 16.90
C HIS A 37 -0.06 15.88 18.05
N PRO A 38 -1.35 16.11 18.42
CA PRO A 38 -1.69 16.22 19.83
C PRO A 38 -1.63 14.83 20.48
N PRO A 39 -1.46 14.74 21.81
CA PRO A 39 -1.37 13.47 22.54
C PRO A 39 -2.74 12.76 22.63
N SER A 40 -3.41 12.49 21.50
CA SER A 40 -4.79 11.96 21.49
C SER A 40 -5.12 10.93 20.40
N PHE A 41 -4.19 10.53 19.53
CA PHE A 41 -4.44 9.42 18.60
C PHE A 41 -4.21 8.04 19.24
N LYS A 42 -5.22 7.54 19.98
CA LYS A 42 -5.22 6.18 20.53
C LYS A 42 -5.69 5.15 19.47
N LEU A 43 -4.74 4.41 18.90
CA LEU A 43 -5.00 3.18 18.13
C LEU A 43 -4.91 1.97 19.08
N MET A 44 -5.95 1.76 19.90
CA MET A 44 -6.05 0.57 20.76
C MET A 44 -6.51 -0.62 19.94
N TRP A 45 -5.87 -1.76 20.17
CA TRP A 45 -6.30 -3.07 19.68
C TRP A 45 -6.16 -4.09 20.82
N ASP A 46 -6.36 -3.59 22.04
CA ASP A 46 -6.48 -4.19 23.38
C ASP A 46 -5.42 -5.21 23.78
N GLU A 47 -4.22 -4.88 24.30
CA GLU A 47 -3.68 -3.60 24.83
C GLU A 47 -2.37 -3.17 24.16
N CYS A 48 -2.01 -3.87 23.09
CA CYS A 48 -0.65 -4.24 22.70
C CYS A 48 -0.06 -5.46 23.46
N GLY A 49 -0.87 -6.11 24.33
CA GLY A 49 -1.08 -7.56 24.35
C GLY A 49 -2.29 -7.97 23.48
N TRP A 50 -2.70 -9.23 23.48
CA TRP A 50 -4.02 -9.67 22.97
C TRP A 50 -4.96 -10.03 24.15
N THR A 51 -4.61 -9.71 25.42
CA THR A 51 -5.17 -10.45 26.57
C THR A 51 -5.25 -9.81 27.97
N ASP A 52 -4.71 -8.63 28.32
CA ASP A 52 -4.80 -8.08 29.71
C ASP A 52 -4.95 -6.54 29.85
N PRO A 53 -6.18 -6.00 30.05
CA PRO A 53 -6.53 -4.59 29.89
C PRO A 53 -6.28 -3.77 31.16
N ASP A 54 -5.03 -3.51 31.49
CA ASP A 54 -4.71 -2.66 32.64
C ASP A 54 -4.55 -1.18 32.24
N GLU A 55 -5.27 -0.33 32.99
CA GLU A 55 -5.82 0.96 32.58
C GLU A 55 -4.82 2.15 32.49
N TYR A 56 -3.52 1.92 32.77
CA TYR A 56 -2.53 3.00 32.90
C TYR A 56 -1.48 3.07 31.78
N THR A 57 -1.56 2.22 30.76
CA THR A 57 -0.68 2.29 29.58
C THR A 57 -1.19 3.29 28.55
N LEU A 58 -1.31 4.55 28.98
CA LEU A 58 -1.48 5.68 28.07
C LEU A 58 -0.20 5.79 27.22
N TRP A 59 -0.30 5.50 25.92
CA TRP A 59 0.78 5.69 24.93
C TRP A 59 1.90 4.66 24.94
N VAL A 60 1.62 3.38 25.17
CA VAL A 60 2.62 2.36 24.82
C VAL A 60 2.78 2.41 23.31
N ASP A 61 3.84 3.08 22.88
CA ASP A 61 4.35 3.07 21.53
C ASP A 61 4.74 1.61 21.26
N CYS A 62 3.79 0.83 20.74
CA CYS A 62 3.96 -0.61 20.55
C CYS A 62 5.11 -0.92 19.57
N ASN A 63 5.54 0.10 18.85
CA ASN A 63 6.66 0.07 17.93
C ASN A 63 7.93 0.68 18.54
N ALA A 64 7.93 1.16 19.79
CA ALA A 64 9.11 1.73 20.46
C ALA A 64 10.28 0.77 20.54
N SER A 65 10.02 -0.52 20.79
CA SER A 65 11.06 -1.54 20.78
C SER A 65 11.66 -1.70 19.38
N TRP A 66 10.83 -1.64 18.34
CA TRP A 66 11.28 -1.67 16.95
C TRP A 66 12.08 -0.40 16.60
N THR A 67 11.55 0.78 16.88
CA THR A 67 12.23 2.05 16.59
C THR A 67 13.53 2.19 17.37
N SER A 68 13.58 1.77 18.63
CA SER A 68 14.80 1.76 19.44
C SER A 68 15.84 0.77 18.90
N SER A 69 15.44 -0.45 18.58
CA SER A 69 16.34 -1.50 18.06
C SER A 69 17.00 -1.13 16.74
N TRP A 70 16.31 -0.35 15.90
CA TRP A 70 16.80 0.09 14.60
C TRP A 70 17.33 1.54 14.60
N GLY A 71 17.41 2.20 15.75
CA GLY A 71 17.88 3.58 15.87
C GLY A 71 16.97 4.63 15.20
N LEU A 72 15.70 4.29 14.97
CA LEU A 72 14.71 5.16 14.32
C LEU A 72 14.16 6.25 15.25
N THR A 73 14.42 6.16 16.56
CA THR A 73 14.04 7.19 17.54
C THR A 73 14.70 8.55 17.25
N GLY A 74 15.88 8.55 16.61
CA GLY A 74 16.57 9.76 16.15
C GLY A 74 16.14 10.25 14.78
N LEU A 75 15.26 9.52 14.08
CA LEU A 75 14.82 9.91 12.75
C LEU A 75 13.71 10.97 12.82
N PRO A 76 13.65 11.87 11.82
CA PRO A 76 12.61 12.89 11.79
C PRO A 76 11.21 12.29 11.63
N LYS A 77 10.21 12.93 12.24
CA LYS A 77 8.80 12.52 12.18
C LYS A 77 8.21 12.49 10.76
N PHE A 78 8.83 13.19 9.82
CA PHE A 78 8.39 13.22 8.42
C PHE A 78 8.87 12.03 7.59
N VAL A 79 9.63 11.08 8.16
CA VAL A 79 10.16 9.93 7.40
C VAL A 79 9.07 9.13 6.68
N PRO A 80 7.94 8.75 7.31
CA PRO A 80 6.89 8.03 6.60
C PRO A 80 6.32 8.82 5.43
N LEU A 81 6.12 10.12 5.62
CA LEU A 81 5.62 11.01 4.60
C LEU A 81 6.57 11.08 3.39
N LEU A 82 7.86 11.33 3.62
CA LEU A 82 8.86 11.40 2.55
C LEU A 82 9.04 10.06 1.83
N MET A 83 9.04 8.95 2.58
CA MET A 83 9.17 7.61 2.03
C MET A 83 7.94 7.25 1.18
N GLY A 84 6.73 7.54 1.65
CA GLY A 84 5.50 7.35 0.89
C GLY A 84 5.48 8.18 -0.39
N ILE A 85 5.82 9.47 -0.33
CA ILE A 85 5.90 10.34 -1.52
C ILE A 85 6.89 9.77 -2.53
N THR A 86 8.08 9.39 -2.07
CA THR A 86 9.12 8.82 -2.93
C THR A 86 8.63 7.51 -3.58
N GLY A 87 8.00 6.61 -2.81
CA GLY A 87 7.42 5.37 -3.33
C GLY A 87 6.31 5.59 -4.35
N SER A 88 5.47 6.60 -4.15
CA SER A 88 4.43 6.99 -5.10
C SER A 88 5.00 7.58 -6.39
N VAL A 89 6.06 8.39 -6.30
CA VAL A 89 6.76 8.92 -7.48
C VAL A 89 7.50 7.79 -8.21
N MET A 90 8.06 6.79 -7.50
CA MET A 90 8.69 5.59 -8.09
C MET A 90 7.77 4.77 -8.98
N HIS A 91 6.47 4.80 -8.72
CA HIS A 91 5.49 4.16 -9.58
C HIS A 91 5.40 4.78 -10.99
N ARG A 92 5.78 6.06 -11.13
CA ARG A 92 5.76 6.85 -12.37
C ARG A 92 7.22 7.16 -12.79
N PRO A 93 7.93 6.21 -13.40
CA PRO A 93 9.36 6.33 -13.68
C PRO A 93 9.75 7.52 -14.59
N VAL A 94 8.80 8.10 -15.34
CA VAL A 94 9.01 9.32 -16.13
C VAL A 94 9.52 10.50 -15.28
N LEU A 95 8.98 10.65 -14.05
CA LEU A 95 9.40 11.74 -13.16
C LEU A 95 10.80 11.52 -12.57
N LEU A 96 11.31 10.29 -12.60
CA LEU A 96 12.54 9.89 -11.91
C LEU A 96 13.71 9.60 -12.84
N GLN A 97 13.50 9.62 -14.16
CA GLN A 97 14.60 9.58 -15.13
C GLN A 97 15.64 10.67 -14.85
N VAL A 98 15.20 11.85 -14.40
CA VAL A 98 16.07 12.99 -14.08
C VAL A 98 16.93 12.74 -12.84
N MET A 99 16.45 11.95 -11.88
CA MET A 99 17.15 11.72 -10.60
C MET A 99 17.94 10.39 -10.55
N GLY A 100 17.98 9.63 -11.65
CA GLY A 100 18.64 8.32 -11.67
C GLY A 100 17.97 7.25 -10.81
N PHE A 101 16.73 7.51 -10.40
CA PHE A 101 15.88 6.68 -9.54
C PHE A 101 15.22 5.54 -10.35
N PRO A 102 14.56 4.55 -9.73
CA PRO A 102 14.74 3.15 -10.06
C PRO A 102 14.36 2.80 -11.50
N LYS A 103 15.34 2.21 -12.19
CA LYS A 103 15.22 1.78 -13.58
C LYS A 103 14.65 0.37 -13.71
N ASN A 104 14.54 -0.38 -12.61
CA ASN A 104 14.20 -1.82 -12.58
C ASN A 104 13.16 -2.17 -11.51
N PHE A 105 12.36 -3.20 -11.77
CA PHE A 105 11.34 -3.72 -10.84
C PHE A 105 11.98 -4.22 -9.53
N LEU A 106 13.22 -4.71 -9.61
CA LEU A 106 14.06 -5.03 -8.44
C LEU A 106 14.23 -3.85 -7.48
N GLN A 107 14.59 -2.67 -8.01
CA GLN A 107 14.86 -1.51 -7.16
C GLN A 107 13.56 -0.99 -6.52
N TYR A 108 12.43 -1.07 -7.25
CA TYR A 108 11.12 -0.78 -6.68
C TYR A 108 10.73 -1.79 -5.59
N GLY A 109 11.03 -3.08 -5.79
CA GLY A 109 10.83 -4.11 -4.78
C GLY A 109 11.64 -3.87 -3.51
N ILE A 110 12.94 -3.56 -3.67
CA ILE A 110 13.82 -3.19 -2.55
C ILE A 110 13.28 -1.97 -1.82
N TRP A 111 12.83 -0.95 -2.56
CA TRP A 111 12.22 0.25 -1.97
C TRP A 111 11.01 -0.09 -1.10
N LEU A 112 10.08 -0.92 -1.59
CA LEU A 112 8.90 -1.32 -0.82
C LEU A 112 9.27 -2.07 0.47
N ILE A 113 10.33 -2.89 0.44
CA ILE A 113 10.86 -3.57 1.65
C ILE A 113 11.40 -2.53 2.63
N VAL A 114 12.24 -1.60 2.17
CA VAL A 114 12.79 -0.52 3.00
C VAL A 114 11.68 0.36 3.57
N GLN A 115 10.68 0.72 2.77
CA GLN A 115 9.50 1.44 3.22
C GLN A 115 8.71 0.66 4.28
N GLY A 116 8.55 -0.65 4.13
CA GLY A 116 7.94 -1.50 5.15
C GLY A 116 8.66 -1.42 6.50
N ILE A 117 9.99 -1.57 6.48
CA ILE A 117 10.84 -1.61 7.67
C ILE A 117 10.94 -0.24 8.35
N PHE A 118 11.16 0.82 7.57
CA PHE A 118 11.59 2.13 8.07
C PHE A 118 10.51 3.20 8.05
N ALA A 119 9.43 3.03 7.30
CA ALA A 119 8.36 4.04 7.21
C ALA A 119 7.03 3.55 7.79
N ASN A 120 6.82 2.23 7.83
CA ASN A 120 5.57 1.64 8.29
C ASN A 120 5.70 1.01 9.68
N PHE A 121 6.59 0.02 9.87
CA PHE A 121 6.72 -0.67 11.16
C PHE A 121 7.08 0.23 12.34
N GLY A 122 7.83 1.30 12.11
CA GLY A 122 8.21 2.23 13.17
C GLY A 122 7.14 3.28 13.52
N TYR A 123 6.00 3.32 12.81
CA TYR A 123 5.09 4.46 12.85
C TYR A 123 3.62 4.00 12.91
N ASP A 124 2.72 4.77 13.52
CA ASP A 124 1.27 4.53 13.60
C ASP A 124 0.79 3.14 14.09
N GLY A 125 1.52 2.53 15.03
CA GLY A 125 1.08 1.33 15.76
C GLY A 125 0.76 0.13 14.85
N LYS A 126 -0.36 -0.56 15.09
CA LYS A 126 -0.72 -1.79 14.35
C LYS A 126 -1.05 -1.54 12.87
N LEU A 127 -1.54 -0.34 12.48
CA LEU A 127 -1.78 0.00 11.06
C LEU A 127 -0.47 0.09 10.29
N GLY A 128 0.55 0.69 10.89
CA GLY A 128 1.92 0.66 10.37
C GLY A 128 2.45 -0.77 10.24
N VAL A 129 2.19 -1.64 11.22
CA VAL A 129 2.55 -3.07 11.13
C VAL A 129 1.87 -3.76 9.95
N ILE A 130 0.56 -3.60 9.76
CA ILE A 130 -0.16 -4.23 8.65
C ILE A 130 0.36 -3.72 7.30
N ASN A 131 0.49 -2.40 7.13
CA ASN A 131 0.98 -1.83 5.88
C ASN A 131 2.46 -2.17 5.62
N GLY A 132 3.26 -2.31 6.68
CA GLY A 132 4.66 -2.71 6.61
C GLY A 132 4.82 -4.12 6.05
N TRP A 133 4.06 -5.08 6.57
CA TRP A 133 4.06 -6.47 6.07
C TRP A 133 3.56 -6.54 4.63
N LEU A 134 2.49 -5.81 4.30
CA LEU A 134 1.98 -5.73 2.94
C LEU A 134 3.05 -5.17 1.98
N SER A 135 3.77 -4.12 2.40
CA SER A 135 4.86 -3.53 1.61
C SER A 135 6.02 -4.51 1.41
N ILE A 136 6.41 -5.25 2.45
CA ILE A 136 7.47 -6.28 2.36
C ILE A 136 7.05 -7.41 1.41
N PHE A 137 5.82 -7.94 1.54
CA PHE A 137 5.33 -9.02 0.69
C PHE A 137 5.27 -8.61 -0.80
N LEU A 138 4.76 -7.40 -1.08
CA LEU A 138 4.76 -6.84 -2.43
C LEU A 138 6.20 -6.61 -2.94
N GLY A 139 7.09 -6.14 -2.07
CA GLY A 139 8.51 -5.99 -2.38
C GLY A 139 9.18 -7.30 -2.79
N PHE A 140 8.97 -8.38 -2.04
CA PHE A 140 9.44 -9.73 -2.41
C PHE A 140 8.83 -10.20 -3.73
N THR A 141 7.53 -9.98 -3.94
CA THR A 141 6.86 -10.32 -5.19
C THR A 141 7.50 -9.59 -6.37
N CYS A 142 7.86 -8.30 -6.21
CA CYS A 142 8.60 -7.55 -7.22
C CYS A 142 9.98 -8.15 -7.52
N VAL A 143 10.73 -8.57 -6.49
CA VAL A 143 12.03 -9.24 -6.67
C VAL A 143 11.85 -10.55 -7.47
N VAL A 144 10.87 -11.37 -7.10
CA VAL A 144 10.56 -12.63 -7.79
C VAL A 144 10.18 -12.38 -9.25
N CYS A 145 9.29 -11.42 -9.51
CA CYS A 145 8.93 -11.03 -10.87
C CYS A 145 10.16 -10.62 -11.70
N GLN A 146 11.11 -9.89 -11.11
CA GLN A 146 12.36 -9.53 -11.80
C GLN A 146 13.21 -10.77 -12.13
N VAL A 147 13.36 -11.72 -11.20
CA VAL A 147 14.14 -12.95 -11.42
C VAL A 147 13.58 -13.77 -12.58
N PHE A 148 12.25 -13.79 -12.74
CA PHE A 148 11.58 -14.42 -13.88
C PHE A 148 11.59 -13.56 -15.16
N GLY A 149 12.25 -12.40 -15.15
CA GLY A 149 12.33 -11.49 -16.30
C GLY A 149 10.99 -10.84 -16.65
N LEU A 150 10.04 -10.80 -15.72
CA LEU A 150 8.75 -10.14 -15.92
C LEU A 150 8.97 -8.63 -15.89
N LYS A 151 8.68 -7.97 -17.01
CA LYS A 151 8.76 -6.52 -17.14
C LYS A 151 7.36 -5.95 -17.15
N THR A 152 7.16 -4.88 -16.39
CA THR A 152 5.95 -4.05 -16.45
C THR A 152 5.92 -3.32 -17.79
N ASP A 153 4.73 -3.09 -18.37
CA ASP A 153 4.61 -2.41 -19.67
C ASP A 153 5.28 -1.02 -19.67
N ARG A 154 5.26 -0.36 -18.51
CA ARG A 154 5.91 0.95 -18.29
C ARG A 154 7.43 0.89 -18.34
N MET A 155 8.01 -0.25 -17.93
CA MET A 155 9.45 -0.45 -18.02
C MET A 155 9.86 -0.72 -19.46
N LEU A 156 9.00 -1.44 -20.21
CA LEU A 156 9.18 -1.64 -21.64
C LEU A 156 9.15 -0.30 -22.39
N GLU A 157 8.28 0.63 -21.99
CA GLU A 157 8.24 2.00 -22.54
C GLU A 157 9.57 2.76 -22.34
N LEU A 158 10.27 2.54 -21.22
CA LEU A 158 11.54 3.21 -20.91
C LEU A 158 12.76 2.56 -21.56
N THR A 159 12.76 1.22 -21.69
CA THR A 159 13.83 0.49 -22.37
C THR A 159 13.69 0.51 -23.89
N GLY A 160 12.54 0.94 -24.40
CA GLY A 160 12.23 0.87 -25.82
C GLY A 160 12.76 2.05 -26.62
N GLU A 161 13.61 1.74 -27.60
CA GLU A 161 13.71 2.38 -28.92
C GLU A 161 12.32 2.65 -29.60
N SER A 162 11.22 2.22 -28.98
CA SER A 162 9.82 2.51 -29.34
C SER A 162 9.44 3.99 -29.27
N ALA A 163 10.14 4.86 -28.53
CA ALA A 163 9.92 6.30 -28.67
C ALA A 163 10.33 6.82 -30.06
N LEU A 164 11.35 6.20 -30.68
CA LEU A 164 11.81 6.50 -32.04
C LEU A 164 11.05 5.68 -33.11
N ASN A 165 10.65 4.45 -32.82
CA ASN A 165 9.94 3.59 -33.77
C ASN A 165 8.41 3.79 -33.80
N CYS A 166 7.76 4.35 -32.78
CA CYS A 166 6.32 4.70 -32.86
C CYS A 166 6.01 5.75 -33.94
N ALA A 167 7.01 6.48 -34.45
CA ALA A 167 6.88 7.35 -35.62
C ALA A 167 6.94 6.56 -36.96
N ASN A 168 7.61 5.41 -37.01
CA ASN A 168 7.87 4.67 -38.24
C ASN A 168 7.05 3.37 -38.39
N THR A 169 6.63 2.71 -37.29
CA THR A 169 5.98 1.37 -37.37
C THR A 169 4.46 1.40 -37.53
N LYS A 170 3.80 2.58 -37.54
CA LYS A 170 2.36 2.67 -37.88
C LYS A 170 2.03 2.14 -39.29
N ALA A 171 3.02 1.94 -40.14
CA ALA A 171 2.84 1.41 -41.49
C ALA A 171 3.04 -0.11 -41.64
N ALA A 172 3.67 -0.83 -40.69
CA ALA A 172 4.14 -2.20 -40.93
C ALA A 172 3.45 -3.32 -40.12
N ASP A 173 2.76 -2.99 -39.02
CA ASP A 173 2.27 -4.01 -38.05
C ASP A 173 0.81 -4.48 -38.27
N SER A 174 0.23 -4.26 -39.44
CA SER A 174 -1.21 -4.54 -39.67
C SER A 174 -1.57 -6.00 -39.92
N ASN A 175 -0.63 -6.94 -40.11
CA ASN A 175 -0.98 -8.28 -40.61
C ASN A 175 -0.55 -9.51 -39.77
N GLU A 176 0.37 -9.45 -38.80
CA GLU A 176 1.01 -10.69 -38.32
C GLU A 176 0.59 -11.25 -36.94
N ASN A 177 -0.34 -10.63 -36.21
CA ASN A 177 -0.72 -11.13 -34.86
C ASN A 177 -2.22 -11.37 -34.68
N ALA A 178 -2.83 -12.03 -35.66
CA ALA A 178 -4.27 -12.29 -35.72
C ALA A 178 -4.80 -13.27 -34.66
N ASP A 179 -4.04 -14.27 -34.22
CA ASP A 179 -4.61 -15.39 -33.45
C ASP A 179 -4.17 -15.45 -31.98
N GLU A 180 -3.88 -14.31 -31.35
CA GLU A 180 -3.82 -14.27 -29.89
C GLU A 180 -5.23 -14.35 -29.30
N ASP A 181 -5.63 -15.56 -28.92
CA ASP A 181 -6.87 -15.89 -28.25
C ASP A 181 -7.11 -14.95 -27.05
N VAL A 182 -8.27 -14.27 -27.06
CA VAL A 182 -8.58 -13.23 -26.07
C VAL A 182 -8.88 -13.91 -24.74
N LYS A 183 -7.90 -13.90 -23.82
CA LYS A 183 -8.08 -14.41 -22.46
C LYS A 183 -9.28 -13.74 -21.77
N ASP A 184 -10.03 -14.58 -21.06
CA ASP A 184 -11.18 -14.18 -20.28
C ASP A 184 -10.71 -13.52 -18.96
N HIS A 185 -10.89 -12.20 -18.84
CA HIS A 185 -10.53 -11.41 -17.65
C HIS A 185 -11.64 -11.36 -16.60
N THR A 186 -12.70 -12.14 -16.80
CA THR A 186 -13.91 -12.08 -15.98
C THR A 186 -13.65 -12.47 -14.52
N ALA A 187 -12.73 -13.41 -14.26
CA ALA A 187 -12.34 -13.78 -12.89
C ALA A 187 -11.67 -12.60 -12.15
N LEU A 188 -10.75 -11.88 -12.80
CA LEU A 188 -10.08 -10.70 -12.23
C LEU A 188 -11.08 -9.56 -11.99
N ALA A 189 -12.03 -9.37 -12.91
CA ALA A 189 -13.10 -8.39 -12.72
C ALA A 189 -13.99 -8.72 -11.51
N ILE A 190 -14.34 -9.99 -11.31
CA ILE A 190 -15.08 -10.45 -10.12
C ILE A 190 -14.33 -10.13 -8.84
N ILE A 191 -13.02 -10.41 -8.77
CA ILE A 191 -12.19 -10.05 -7.62
C ILE A 191 -12.25 -8.55 -7.36
N SER A 192 -12.13 -7.74 -8.41
CA SER A 192 -12.16 -6.28 -8.29
C SER A 192 -13.48 -5.72 -7.74
N CYS A 193 -14.61 -6.43 -7.91
CA CYS A 193 -15.91 -6.07 -7.32
C CYS A 193 -15.92 -6.13 -5.79
N PHE A 194 -15.13 -7.03 -5.18
CA PHE A 194 -15.06 -7.13 -3.72
C PHE A 194 -14.36 -5.91 -3.08
N PHE A 195 -13.44 -5.28 -3.81
CA PHE A 195 -12.67 -4.13 -3.32
C PHE A 195 -13.46 -2.82 -3.44
N PHE A 196 -14.04 -2.54 -4.61
CA PHE A 196 -14.88 -1.37 -4.81
C PHE A 196 -16.01 -1.68 -5.79
N PRO A 197 -17.21 -2.07 -5.30
CA PRO A 197 -18.27 -2.59 -6.15
C PRO A 197 -18.63 -1.71 -7.35
N PRO A 198 -18.73 -0.37 -7.26
CA PRO A 198 -19.11 0.46 -8.40
C PRO A 198 -18.18 0.27 -9.60
N THR A 199 -16.86 0.44 -9.43
CA THR A 199 -15.91 0.31 -10.55
C THR A 199 -15.66 -1.14 -10.94
N GLY A 200 -15.71 -2.08 -10.00
CA GLY A 200 -15.57 -3.50 -10.29
C GLY A 200 -16.71 -4.02 -11.17
N ILE A 201 -17.95 -3.58 -10.93
CA ILE A 201 -19.11 -3.92 -11.79
C ILE A 201 -18.90 -3.38 -13.21
N PHE A 202 -18.44 -2.13 -13.36
CA PHE A 202 -18.13 -1.59 -14.69
C PHE A 202 -17.00 -2.37 -15.37
N ALA A 203 -15.98 -2.79 -14.61
CA ALA A 203 -14.91 -3.64 -15.13
C ALA A 203 -15.43 -5.00 -15.62
N LEU A 204 -16.36 -5.60 -14.88
CA LEU A 204 -17.01 -6.87 -15.23
C LEU A 204 -17.85 -6.74 -16.51
N LEU A 205 -18.63 -5.67 -16.62
CA LEU A 205 -19.40 -5.38 -17.84
C LEU A 205 -18.48 -5.16 -19.04
N ALA A 206 -17.39 -4.41 -18.87
CA ALA A 206 -16.40 -4.19 -19.92
C ALA A 206 -15.68 -5.50 -20.33
N SER A 207 -15.39 -6.39 -19.38
CA SER A 207 -14.84 -7.74 -19.66
C SER A 207 -15.81 -8.58 -20.49
N ARG A 208 -17.11 -8.59 -20.11
CA ARG A 208 -18.15 -9.30 -20.88
C ARG A 208 -18.34 -8.73 -22.28
N GLN A 209 -18.30 -7.40 -22.43
CA GLN A 209 -18.35 -6.75 -23.74
C GLN A 209 -17.14 -7.11 -24.60
N ALA A 210 -15.95 -7.20 -24.02
CA ALA A 210 -14.75 -7.64 -24.74
C ALA A 210 -14.89 -9.10 -25.22
N ALA A 211 -15.42 -9.99 -24.38
CA ALA A 211 -15.68 -11.39 -24.76
C ALA A 211 -16.75 -11.50 -25.85
N ALA A 212 -17.84 -10.72 -25.78
CA ALA A 212 -18.88 -10.69 -26.81
C ALA A 212 -18.36 -10.17 -28.15
N ALA A 213 -17.59 -9.07 -28.14
CA ALA A 213 -16.97 -8.51 -29.35
C ALA A 213 -15.95 -9.49 -29.97
N ASN A 214 -15.24 -10.27 -29.16
CA ASN A 214 -14.35 -11.30 -29.66
C ASN A 214 -15.14 -12.43 -30.37
N LYS A 215 -16.27 -12.86 -29.81
CA LYS A 215 -17.16 -13.85 -30.43
C LYS A 215 -17.79 -13.36 -31.73
N SER A 216 -18.02 -12.06 -31.88
CA SER A 216 -18.55 -11.47 -33.12
C SER A 216 -17.48 -11.19 -34.18
N GLY A 217 -16.20 -11.45 -33.88
CA GLY A 217 -15.08 -11.16 -34.78
C GLY A 217 -14.67 -9.68 -34.86
N ASP A 218 -15.28 -8.79 -34.06
CA ASP A 218 -14.89 -7.38 -33.99
C ASP A 218 -13.68 -7.19 -33.07
N ARG A 219 -12.50 -7.44 -33.63
CA ARG A 219 -11.23 -7.37 -32.89
C ARG A 219 -10.91 -5.97 -32.38
N LEU A 220 -11.35 -4.92 -33.05
CA LEU A 220 -11.07 -3.54 -32.66
C LEU A 220 -11.90 -3.15 -31.44
N ALA A 221 -13.19 -3.49 -31.44
CA ALA A 221 -14.05 -3.32 -30.27
C ALA A 221 -13.56 -4.17 -29.09
N ALA A 222 -13.17 -5.42 -29.33
CA ALA A 222 -12.66 -6.30 -28.27
C ALA A 222 -11.41 -5.72 -27.58
N ARG A 223 -10.44 -5.20 -28.35
CA ARG A 223 -9.23 -4.55 -27.80
C ARG A 223 -9.56 -3.30 -26.99
N LYS A 224 -10.45 -2.44 -27.48
CA LYS A 224 -10.86 -1.20 -26.80
C LYS A 224 -11.57 -1.50 -25.47
N SER A 225 -12.49 -2.48 -25.47
CA SER A 225 -13.22 -2.91 -24.28
C SER A 225 -12.30 -3.58 -23.27
N ARG A 226 -11.33 -4.39 -23.71
CA ARG A 226 -10.32 -4.99 -22.83
C ARG A 226 -9.47 -3.94 -22.12
N GLY A 227 -8.98 -2.94 -22.85
CA GLY A 227 -8.20 -1.85 -22.25
C GLY A 227 -8.99 -1.12 -21.16
N ARG A 228 -10.25 -0.81 -21.43
CA ARG A 228 -11.16 -0.22 -20.43
C ARG A 228 -11.38 -1.12 -19.22
N ALA A 229 -11.59 -2.41 -19.43
CA ALA A 229 -11.81 -3.37 -18.35
C ALA A 229 -10.61 -3.39 -17.39
N ILE A 230 -9.39 -3.54 -17.92
CA ILE A 230 -8.16 -3.57 -17.11
C ILE A 230 -8.00 -2.28 -16.30
N THR A 231 -8.18 -1.11 -16.94
CA THR A 231 -8.10 0.18 -16.25
C THR A 231 -9.12 0.28 -15.11
N LEU A 232 -10.37 -0.15 -15.33
CA LEU A 232 -11.41 -0.13 -14.30
C LEU A 232 -11.12 -1.10 -13.16
N MET A 233 -10.57 -2.30 -13.44
CA MET A 233 -10.16 -3.25 -12.39
C MET A 233 -9.07 -2.65 -11.51
N GLN A 234 -8.09 -1.98 -12.12
CA GLN A 234 -7.03 -1.29 -11.39
C GLN A 234 -7.60 -0.18 -10.50
N PHE A 235 -8.45 0.70 -11.04
CA PHE A 235 -9.10 1.74 -10.23
C PHE A 235 -9.90 1.15 -9.06
N SER A 236 -10.61 0.05 -9.30
CA SER A 236 -11.39 -0.65 -8.27
C SER A 236 -10.55 -1.15 -7.12
N LEU A 237 -9.41 -1.77 -7.43
CA LEU A 237 -8.47 -2.24 -6.41
C LEU A 237 -7.86 -1.08 -5.60
N ALA A 238 -7.43 0.01 -6.25
CA ALA A 238 -6.88 1.17 -5.54
C ALA A 238 -7.93 1.82 -4.63
N LEU A 239 -9.10 2.12 -5.19
CA LEU A 239 -10.17 2.76 -4.43
C LEU A 239 -10.62 1.88 -3.28
N GLY A 240 -10.70 0.56 -3.47
CA GLY A 240 -11.02 -0.35 -2.38
C GLY A 240 -9.99 -0.32 -1.25
N VAL A 241 -8.69 -0.34 -1.56
CA VAL A 241 -7.64 -0.20 -0.55
C VAL A 241 -7.73 1.15 0.17
N ILE A 242 -7.96 2.24 -0.56
CA ILE A 242 -8.12 3.58 0.03
C ILE A 242 -9.36 3.65 0.92
N VAL A 243 -10.50 3.11 0.47
CA VAL A 243 -11.76 3.11 1.23
C VAL A 243 -11.63 2.26 2.48
N ILE A 244 -11.06 1.05 2.39
CA ILE A 244 -10.82 0.19 3.57
C ILE A 244 -9.84 0.87 4.54
N GLY A 245 -8.78 1.48 4.03
CA GLY A 245 -7.82 2.23 4.85
C GLY A 245 -8.48 3.41 5.56
N SER A 246 -9.22 4.24 4.83
CA SER A 246 -9.91 5.43 5.36
C SER A 246 -11.07 5.08 6.28
N SER A 247 -11.86 4.03 6.01
CA SER A 247 -12.94 3.59 6.88
C SER A 247 -12.39 3.05 8.19
N THR A 248 -11.29 2.31 8.15
CA THR A 248 -10.59 1.84 9.36
C THR A 248 -10.10 3.03 10.18
N ILE A 249 -9.50 4.04 9.54
CA ILE A 249 -9.11 5.30 10.22
C ILE A 249 -10.33 5.98 10.84
N ILE A 250 -11.42 6.17 10.09
CA ILE A 250 -12.64 6.87 10.57
C ILE A 250 -13.30 6.11 11.72
N SER A 251 -13.44 4.78 11.61
CA SER A 251 -14.00 3.93 12.65
C SER A 251 -13.18 4.00 13.94
N VAL A 252 -11.86 4.10 13.81
CA VAL A 252 -10.95 4.28 14.95
C VAL A 252 -11.06 5.70 15.54
N THR A 253 -11.18 6.74 14.71
CA THR A 253 -11.27 8.13 15.21
C THR A 253 -12.65 8.49 15.77
N ASN A 254 -13.73 7.87 15.30
CA ASN A 254 -15.11 8.14 15.74
C ASN A 254 -15.58 7.18 16.84
N GLY A 255 -14.79 6.17 17.20
CA GLY A 255 -14.97 5.43 18.43
C GLY A 255 -14.90 6.42 19.60
N LYS A 256 -16.06 6.83 20.12
CA LYS A 256 -16.17 7.73 21.27
C LYS A 256 -15.41 7.11 22.43
N VAL A 257 -14.21 7.64 22.66
CA VAL A 257 -13.48 7.44 23.91
C VAL A 257 -14.39 8.03 24.99
N ALA A 258 -14.88 7.19 25.91
CA ALA A 258 -15.50 7.69 27.12
C ALA A 258 -14.56 8.74 27.72
N PRO A 259 -15.05 9.93 28.13
CA PRO A 259 -14.19 10.85 28.86
C PRO A 259 -13.53 10.04 29.98
N PRO A 260 -12.22 10.25 30.24
CA PRO A 260 -11.54 9.54 31.31
C PRO A 260 -12.45 9.60 32.53
N ALA A 261 -12.82 8.44 33.07
CA ALA A 261 -13.44 8.39 34.38
C ALA A 261 -12.60 9.31 35.24
N ALA A 262 -13.21 10.37 35.79
CA ALA A 262 -12.49 11.31 36.61
C ALA A 262 -11.72 10.46 37.61
N VAL A 263 -10.39 10.54 37.56
CA VAL A 263 -9.53 9.90 38.54
C VAL A 263 -9.98 10.51 39.84
N GLU A 264 -10.79 9.77 40.61
CA GLU A 264 -11.06 10.11 41.98
C GLU A 264 -9.68 10.21 42.62
N ASP A 265 -9.37 11.42 43.08
CA ASP A 265 -8.09 11.79 43.66
C ASP A 265 -7.63 10.66 44.58
N TYR A 266 -6.51 10.03 44.23
CA TYR A 266 -5.84 9.08 45.10
C TYR A 266 -5.54 9.86 46.39
N GLU A 267 -6.32 9.56 47.44
CA GLU A 267 -6.11 10.11 48.76
C GLU A 267 -4.65 9.92 49.15
N ASP A 268 -4.06 11.02 49.64
CA ASP A 268 -2.73 11.09 50.22
C ASP A 268 -2.47 9.87 51.10
N TYR A 269 -1.61 8.96 50.64
CA TYR A 269 -0.92 8.05 51.54
C TYR A 269 0.07 8.88 52.33
N ASP A 270 -0.41 9.40 53.46
CA ASP A 270 0.37 9.99 54.53
C ASP A 270 1.36 8.92 55.02
N PHE A 271 2.59 8.99 54.51
CA PHE A 271 3.71 8.18 54.99
C PHE A 271 4.04 8.70 56.38
N GLY A 272 3.44 8.08 57.39
CA GLY A 272 3.69 8.39 58.79
C GLY A 272 5.20 8.43 59.07
N ASP A 273 5.66 9.61 59.48
CA ASP A 273 6.91 9.81 60.18
C ASP A 273 6.80 9.08 61.53
N ASP A 274 7.31 7.85 61.56
CA ASP A 274 7.50 7.07 62.78
C ASP A 274 8.75 7.64 63.48
N ASP A 275 8.59 8.79 64.14
CA ASP A 275 9.57 9.40 65.03
C ASP A 275 9.80 8.50 66.25
N GLY A 276 10.73 7.56 66.09
CA GLY A 276 11.26 6.75 67.19
C GLY A 276 12.15 7.59 68.11
N ASP A 277 11.54 8.27 69.08
CA ASP A 277 12.23 8.79 70.26
C ASP A 277 12.74 7.61 71.12
N GLY A 278 13.99 7.25 70.89
CA GLY A 278 14.76 6.36 71.75
C GLY A 278 15.32 7.13 72.95
N ASP A 279 14.61 7.07 74.07
CA ASP A 279 15.16 7.35 75.40
C ASP A 279 16.33 6.40 75.70
N VAL A 280 17.54 6.94 75.89
CA VAL A 280 18.63 6.21 76.53
C VAL A 280 19.23 7.07 77.63
N ALA A 281 19.14 6.51 78.84
CA ALA A 281 19.58 7.04 80.13
C ALA A 281 21.11 7.06 80.31
#